data_AF-A0A8S2FXM1-F1
#
_entry.id   AF-A0A8S2FXM1-F1
#
_cell.length_a   1.000
_cell.length_b   1.000
_cell.length_c   1.000
_cell.angle_alpha   90.00
_cell.angle_beta   90.00
_cell.angle_gamma   90.00
#
_symmetry.space_group_name_H-M   'P 1'
#
loop_
_entity.id
_entity.type
_entity.pdbx_description
1 polymer ?
#
loop_
_entity_poly.entity_id
_entity_poly.type
_entity_poly.pdbx_seq_one_letter_code
_entity_poly.pdbx_strand_id
1 'polypeptide(L)' 'MSTYLVAYVIGEYDYVEQTDPNGVLVRVYTPIGKKEQGLFALETTSRILPFYADYFGIKYPLAKLDLIAVPDFGAGKQ' A
#
# COMPACT_ATOMS: atom_id res chain seq x y z
N MET A 1 5.58 -18.08 -0.63
CA MET A 1 5.67 -16.96 0.34
C MET A 1 6.17 -17.51 1.67
N SER A 2 7.12 -16.86 2.32
CA SER A 2 7.69 -17.30 3.60
C SER A 2 6.80 -16.88 4.79
N THR A 3 6.90 -17.59 5.92
CA THR A 3 6.04 -17.36 7.10
C THR A 3 6.17 -15.97 7.72
N TYR A 4 7.33 -15.32 7.61
CA TYR A 4 7.56 -13.96 8.14
C TYR A 4 6.79 -12.86 7.39
N LEU A 5 6.16 -13.17 6.26
CA LEU A 5 5.36 -12.23 5.47
C LEU A 5 3.86 -12.30 5.79
N VAL A 6 3.44 -13.21 6.67
CA VAL A 6 2.05 -13.27 7.13
C VAL A 6 1.75 -12.00 7.93
N ALA A 7 0.71 -11.28 7.53
CA ALA A 7 0.28 -10.05 8.19
C ALA A 7 -1.26 -9.99 8.26
N TYR A 8 -1.77 -9.52 9.40
CA TYR A 8 -3.17 -9.14 9.60
C TYR A 8 -3.20 -7.92 10.52
N VAL A 9 -4.16 -7.02 10.29
CA VAL A 9 -4.38 -5.82 11.11
C VAL A 9 -5.85 -5.75 11.49
N ILE A 10 -6.12 -5.42 12.74
CA ILE A 10 -7.47 -5.30 13.30
C ILE A 10 -7.58 -3.91 13.92
N GLY A 11 -8.56 -3.12 13.46
CA GLY A 11 -8.81 -1.77 13.96
C GLY A 11 -9.67 -0.95 13.00
N GLU A 12 -10.03 0.25 13.44
CA GLU A 12 -10.78 1.21 12.63
C GLU A 12 -9.81 2.17 11.92
N TYR A 13 -9.95 2.29 10.60
CA TYR A 13 -9.09 3.09 9.75
C TYR A 13 -9.91 3.74 8.64
N ASP A 14 -9.51 4.94 8.24
CA ASP A 14 -9.92 5.49 6.95
C ASP A 14 -8.95 5.01 5.87
N TYR A 15 -9.39 5.04 4.60
CA TYR A 15 -8.52 4.76 3.47
C TYR A 15 -8.80 5.65 2.27
N VAL A 16 -7.79 5.76 1.41
CA VAL A 16 -7.89 6.23 0.03
C VAL A 16 -7.43 5.11 -0.90
N GLU A 17 -8.01 5.02 -2.10
CA GLU A 17 -7.69 3.96 -3.05
C GLU A 17 -7.69 4.41 -4.50
N GLN A 18 -6.92 3.69 -5.32
CA GLN A 18 -6.79 3.89 -6.76
C GLN A 18 -6.37 2.57 -7.42
N THR A 19 -6.91 2.28 -8.58
CA THR A 19 -6.45 1.16 -9.42
C THR A 19 -5.34 1.62 -10.34
N ASP A 20 -4.22 0.91 -10.35
CA ASP A 20 -3.11 1.20 -11.25
C ASP A 20 -3.44 0.79 -12.71
N PRO A 21 -2.67 1.25 -13.71
CA PRO A 21 -2.86 0.86 -15.12
C PRO A 21 -2.78 -0.65 -15.40
N ASN A 22 -2.17 -1.43 -14.51
CA ASN A 22 -2.05 -2.89 -14.61
C ASN A 22 -3.21 -3.63 -13.93
N GLY A 23 -4.19 -2.91 -13.35
CA GLY A 23 -5.36 -3.46 -12.70
C GLY A 23 -5.17 -3.83 -11.22
N VAL A 24 -4.05 -3.45 -10.60
CA VAL A 24 -3.81 -3.68 -9.17
C VAL A 24 -4.49 -2.57 -8.36
N LEU A 25 -5.32 -2.96 -7.39
CA LEU A 25 -5.93 -2.01 -6.47
C LEU A 25 -4.94 -1.62 -5.37
N VAL A 26 -4.55 -0.34 -5.35
CA VAL A 26 -3.68 0.23 -4.32
C VAL A 26 -4.55 0.93 -3.28
N ARG A 27 -4.33 0.64 -1.99
CA ARG A 27 -5.00 1.32 -0.88
C ARG A 27 -4.00 1.82 0.14
N VAL A 28 -4.28 2.98 0.71
CA VAL A 28 -3.52 3.53 1.85
C VAL A 28 -4.47 3.71 3.02
N TYR A 29 -4.25 2.93 4.08
CA TYR A 29 -4.98 3.02 5.34
C TYR A 29 -4.26 3.96 6.31
N THR A 30 -5.05 4.82 6.96
CA THR A 30 -4.57 5.80 7.96
C THR A 30 -5.50 5.79 9.17
N PRO A 31 -5.04 6.26 10.35
CA PRO A 31 -5.94 6.53 11.47
C PRO A 31 -7.12 7.42 11.04
N ILE A 32 -8.26 7.25 11.69
CA ILE A 32 -9.48 8.00 11.40
C ILE A 32 -9.19 9.51 11.40
N GLY A 33 -9.72 10.22 10.41
CA GLY A 33 -9.56 11.65 10.22
C GLY A 33 -8.26 12.07 9.54
N LYS A 34 -7.39 11.13 9.14
CA LYS A 34 -6.08 11.42 8.52
C LYS A 34 -5.93 10.95 7.07
N LYS A 35 -7.00 10.49 6.41
CA LYS A 35 -6.93 9.91 5.05
C LYS A 35 -6.26 10.77 3.99
N GLU A 36 -6.41 12.10 4.10
CA GLU A 36 -5.79 13.06 3.17
C GLU A 36 -4.26 12.96 3.17
N GLN A 37 -3.67 12.56 4.31
CA GLN A 37 -2.22 12.33 4.42
C GLN A 37 -1.75 11.11 3.62
N GLY A 38 -2.67 10.20 3.27
CA GLY A 38 -2.39 9.02 2.45
C GLY A 38 -2.34 9.27 0.95
N LEU A 39 -2.80 10.43 0.47
CA LEU A 39 -2.92 10.72 -0.97
C LEU A 39 -1.57 10.69 -1.69
N PHE A 40 -0.53 11.27 -1.09
CA PHE A 40 0.80 11.26 -1.70
C PHE A 40 1.35 9.83 -1.85
N ALA A 41 1.18 9.00 -0.82
CA ALA A 41 1.58 7.60 -0.87
C ALA A 41 0.78 6.84 -1.94
N LEU A 42 -0.53 7.08 -2.03
CA LEU A 42 -1.41 6.45 -3.03
C LEU A 42 -0.98 6.78 -4.46
N GLU A 43 -0.78 8.07 -4.77
CA GLU A 43 -0.37 8.54 -6.09
C GLU A 43 1.01 7.98 -6.47
N THR A 44 1.94 8.03 -5.52
CA THR A 44 3.32 7.55 -5.73
C THR A 44 3.35 6.05 -5.98
N THR A 45 2.71 5.25 -5.13
CA THR A 45 2.69 3.79 -5.26
C THR A 45 1.98 3.35 -6.56
N SER A 46 0.88 4.00 -6.93
CA SER A 46 0.15 3.69 -8.17
C SER A 46 0.96 3.96 -9.44
N ARG A 47 2.02 4.79 -9.37
CA ARG A 47 2.99 5.00 -10.46
C ARG A 47 4.19 4.05 -10.38
N ILE A 48 4.63 3.72 -9.17
CA ILE A 48 5.80 2.87 -8.94
C ILE A 48 5.53 1.41 -9.30
N LEU A 49 4.32 0.88 -9.04
CA LEU A 49 4.01 -0.52 -9.38
C LEU A 49 4.16 -0.80 -10.89
N PRO A 50 3.54 0.00 -11.78
CA PRO A 50 3.76 -0.15 -13.22
C PRO A 50 5.23 0.00 -13.62
N PHE A 51 5.93 0.97 -13.05
CA PHE A 51 7.36 1.16 -13.32
C PHE A 51 8.19 -0.09 -13.00
N TYR A 52 7.98 -0.71 -11.83
CA TYR A 52 8.69 -1.94 -11.48
C TYR A 52 8.25 -3.14 -12.30
N ALA A 53 6.98 -3.22 -12.68
CA ALA A 53 6.50 -4.27 -13.57
C ALA A 53 7.21 -4.20 -14.94
N ASP A 54 7.37 -3.00 -15.49
CA ASP A 54 8.08 -2.77 -16.75
C ASP A 54 9.57 -3.03 -16.61
N TYR A 55 10.18 -2.52 -15.52
CA TYR A 55 11.62 -2.65 -15.27
C TYR A 55 12.07 -4.10 -15.06
N PHE A 56 11.31 -4.89 -14.29
CA PHE A 56 11.64 -6.29 -14.02
C PHE A 56 11.04 -7.26 -15.06
N GLY A 57 10.13 -6.80 -15.92
CA GLY A 57 9.41 -7.66 -16.86
C GLY A 57 8.43 -8.64 -16.20
N ILE A 58 8.09 -8.43 -14.92
CA ILE A 58 7.23 -9.31 -14.13
C ILE A 58 6.16 -8.45 -13.45
N LYS A 59 4.89 -8.75 -13.74
CA LYS A 59 3.76 -8.07 -13.10
C LYS A 59 3.67 -8.40 -11.61
N TYR A 60 3.19 -7.44 -10.82
CA TYR A 60 2.83 -7.72 -9.43
C TYR A 60 1.77 -8.83 -9.37
N PRO A 61 1.98 -9.92 -8.61
CA PRO A 61 1.19 -11.14 -8.77
C PRO A 61 -0.15 -11.13 -8.04
N LEU A 62 -0.42 -10.15 -7.17
CA LEU A 62 -1.65 -10.07 -6.38
C LEU A 62 -2.58 -8.99 -6.92
N ALA A 63 -3.89 -9.17 -6.73
CA ALA A 63 -4.91 -8.24 -7.21
C ALA A 63 -4.93 -6.88 -6.47
N LYS A 64 -4.29 -6.79 -5.30
CA LYS A 64 -4.23 -5.57 -4.48
C LYS A 64 -2.91 -5.42 -3.73
N LEU A 65 -2.58 -4.18 -3.40
CA LEU A 65 -1.51 -3.80 -2.48
C LEU A 65 -2.04 -2.78 -1.47
N ASP A 66 -2.01 -3.15 -0.19
CA ASP A 66 -2.40 -2.27 0.91
C ASP A 66 -1.16 -1.72 1.61
N LEU A 67 -1.15 -0.41 1.84
CA LEU A 67 -0.19 0.30 2.69
C LEU A 67 -0.96 0.76 3.92
N ILE A 68 -0.34 0.66 5.10
CA ILE A 68 -0.98 1.07 6.35
C ILE A 68 -0.02 1.89 7.20
N ALA A 69 -0.47 3.06 7.64
CA ALA A 69 0.24 3.86 8.61
C ALA A 69 0.02 3.29 10.02
N VAL A 70 1.03 2.60 10.55
CA VAL A 70 1.02 2.04 11.91
C VAL A 70 1.61 3.07 12.88
N PRO A 71 0.85 3.59 13.87
CA PRO A 71 1.30 4.68 14.75
C PRO A 71 2.52 4.33 15.61
N ASP A 72 2.63 3.08 16.05
CA ASP A 72 3.77 2.56 16.80
C ASP A 72 4.39 1.42 16.00
N PHE A 73 5.49 1.72 15.32
CA PHE A 73 6.15 0.79 14.43
C PHE A 73 7.65 0.74 14.76
N GLY A 74 8.06 -0.28 15.52
CA GLY A 74 9.44 -0.45 15.98
C GLY A 74 10.50 -0.59 14.87
N ALA A 75 10.08 -0.78 13.61
CA ALA A 75 10.98 -0.89 12.45
C ALA A 75 11.07 0.39 11.60
N GLY A 76 10.37 1.48 11.95
CA GLY A 76 10.43 2.78 11.26
C GLY A 76 11.02 3.86 12.16
N LYS A 77 12.07 4.55 11.72
CA LYS A 77 12.63 5.72 12.44
C LYS A 77 11.65 6.91 12.36
N GLN A 78 11.53 7.64 13.48
CA GLN A 78 10.79 8.89 13.62
C GLN A 78 11.30 9.97 12.66
#